data_AF-A0A959P2P6-F1
#
_entry.id   AF-A0A959P2P6-F1
#
_cell.length_a   1.000
_cell.length_b   1.000
_cell.length_c   1.000
_cell.angle_alpha   90.00
_cell.angle_beta   90.00
_cell.angle_gamma   90.00
#
_symmetry.space_group_name_H-M   'P 1'
#
loop_
_entity.id
_entity.type
_entity.pdbx_description
1 polymer ?
#
loop_
_entity_poly.entity_id
_entity_poly.type
_entity_poly.pdbx_seq_one_letter_code
_entity_poly.pdbx_strand_id
1 'polypeptide(L)'
;WNIFYVWIGIIFLAGYGFSNLYFLQNNNLSKYVLSFFFSLALIHLVFQIFLTSFKFSSDPENPYTYSQPTEEIYSLTNEVEKIILFKKDVLINVIADDNQYWPLPWYFRKAKNVAWNFAPPNDIYKFEIIIAQPNFTEEITDKLYNLPPAGEKYLYIPLIEKDIPIRPGNYFSSYIRNDLYQKFINTTNIE
;
A
#
# COMPACT_ATOMS: atom_id res chain seq x y z
N TRP A 1 -6.05 17.46 -2.52
CA TRP A 1 -5.22 18.58 -3.04
C TRP A 1 -5.83 19.97 -2.80
N ASN A 2 -7.15 20.17 -2.82
CA ASN A 2 -7.77 21.50 -2.62
C ASN A 2 -7.54 22.15 -1.23
N ILE A 3 -7.15 21.39 -0.21
CA ILE A 3 -7.00 21.93 1.15
C ILE A 3 -5.79 22.87 1.29
N PHE A 4 -4.77 22.73 0.42
CA PHE A 4 -3.57 23.58 0.45
C PHE A 4 -3.88 25.07 0.25
N TYR A 5 -4.83 25.39 -0.63
CA TYR A 5 -5.21 26.78 -0.89
C TYR A 5 -5.84 27.45 0.33
N VAL A 6 -6.62 26.69 1.11
CA VAL A 6 -7.21 27.19 2.37
C VAL A 6 -6.12 27.46 3.40
N TRP A 7 -5.13 26.56 3.53
CA TRP A 7 -4.03 26.72 4.48
C TRP A 7 -3.17 27.95 4.19
N ILE A 8 -2.91 28.27 2.93
CA ILE A 8 -2.14 29.47 2.57
C ILE A 8 -2.81 30.73 3.14
N GLY A 9 -4.14 30.86 2.99
CA GLY A 9 -4.90 31.99 3.54
C GLY A 9 -4.81 32.05 5.08
N ILE A 10 -4.94 30.90 5.75
CA ILE A 10 -4.84 30.80 7.21
C ILE A 10 -3.44 31.20 7.70
N ILE A 11 -2.37 30.80 7.00
CA ILE A 11 -0.99 31.14 7.36
C ILE A 11 -0.76 32.66 7.26
N PHE A 12 -1.23 33.30 6.18
CA PHE A 12 -1.13 34.75 6.05
C PHE A 12 -1.92 35.48 7.14
N LEU A 13 -3.14 35.03 7.45
CA LEU A 13 -3.94 35.58 8.53
C LEU A 13 -3.27 35.42 9.90
N ALA A 14 -2.65 34.27 10.16
CA ALA A 14 -1.92 34.03 11.41
C ALA A 14 -0.71 34.95 11.55
N GLY A 15 0.08 35.13 10.48
CA GLY A 15 1.21 36.05 10.47
C GLY A 15 0.79 37.52 10.67
N TYR A 16 -0.25 37.95 9.95
CA TYR A 16 -0.81 39.30 10.09
C TYR A 16 -1.39 39.54 11.49
N GLY A 17 -2.15 38.57 12.01
CA GLY A 17 -2.71 38.61 13.36
C GLY A 17 -1.64 38.70 14.44
N PHE A 18 -0.59 37.87 14.34
CA PHE A 18 0.55 37.93 15.26
C PHE A 18 1.25 39.30 15.21
N SER A 19 1.48 39.83 14.00
CA SER A 19 2.13 41.13 13.82
C SER A 19 1.34 42.26 14.49
N ASN A 20 0.04 42.33 14.27
CA ASN A 20 -0.82 43.32 14.92
C ASN A 20 -0.83 43.17 16.45
N LEU A 21 -0.98 41.94 16.96
CA LEU A 21 -0.95 41.68 18.40
C LEU A 21 0.39 42.10 19.03
N TYR A 22 1.50 41.87 18.33
CA TYR A 22 2.84 42.25 18.77
C TYR A 22 3.02 43.78 18.84
N PHE A 23 2.53 44.51 17.84
CA PHE A 23 2.61 45.98 17.80
C PHE A 23 1.65 46.68 18.78
N LEU A 24 0.54 46.03 19.14
CA LEU A 24 -0.38 46.55 20.16
C LEU A 24 0.18 46.45 21.60
N GLN A 25 1.23 45.65 21.82
CA GLN A 25 1.84 45.55 23.15
C GLN A 25 2.77 46.74 23.41
N ASN A 26 2.52 47.46 24.50
CA ASN A 26 3.38 48.57 24.95
C ASN A 26 4.57 48.10 25.82
N ASN A 27 4.48 46.93 26.46
CA ASN A 27 5.52 46.38 27.33
C ASN A 27 6.32 45.27 26.62
N ASN A 28 7.64 45.30 26.79
CA ASN A 28 8.56 44.27 26.30
C ASN A 28 8.26 42.88 26.89
N LEU A 29 7.81 42.79 28.14
CA LEU A 29 7.46 41.51 28.75
C LEU A 29 6.34 40.81 27.97
N SER A 30 5.26 41.53 27.65
CA SER A 30 4.14 40.99 26.88
C SER A 30 4.58 40.53 25.48
N LYS A 31 5.51 41.26 24.85
CA LYS A 31 6.10 40.87 23.57
C LYS A 31 6.87 39.56 23.68
N TYR A 32 7.70 39.39 24.70
CA TYR A 32 8.45 38.15 24.91
C TYR A 32 7.53 36.97 25.18
N VAL A 33 6.51 37.14 26.03
CA VAL A 33 5.52 36.10 26.32
C VAL A 33 4.78 35.70 25.04
N LEU A 34 4.30 36.68 24.26
CA LEU A 34 3.62 36.43 22.99
C LEU A 34 4.53 35.69 21.99
N SER A 35 5.77 36.15 21.81
CA SER A 35 6.74 35.49 20.92
C SER A 35 7.09 34.09 21.38
N PHE A 36 7.20 33.85 22.70
CA PHE A 36 7.47 32.53 23.25
C PHE A 36 6.35 31.54 22.92
N PHE A 37 5.09 31.90 23.19
CA PHE A 37 3.95 31.05 22.85
C PHE A 37 3.81 30.82 21.34
N PHE A 38 4.04 31.86 20.54
CA PHE A 38 4.02 31.72 19.08
C PHE A 38 5.12 30.78 18.58
N SER A 39 6.32 30.86 19.17
CA SER A 39 7.44 29.97 18.85
C SER A 39 7.13 28.52 19.25
N LEU A 40 6.51 28.30 20.42
CA LEU A 40 6.05 26.97 20.84
C LEU A 40 5.00 26.41 19.86
N ALA A 41 4.07 27.23 19.39
CA ALA A 41 3.09 26.81 18.39
C ALA A 41 3.77 26.42 17.06
N LEU A 42 4.75 27.19 16.60
CA LEU A 42 5.53 26.85 15.41
C LEU A 42 6.31 25.54 15.58
N ILE A 43 6.96 25.33 16.72
CA ILE A 43 7.67 24.08 17.03
C ILE A 43 6.70 22.89 17.02
N HIS A 44 5.50 23.07 17.61
CA HIS A 44 4.46 22.04 17.59
C HIS A 44 4.03 21.69 16.16
N LEU A 45 3.83 22.70 15.30
CA LEU A 45 3.48 22.47 13.89
C LEU A 45 4.62 21.77 13.12
N VAL A 46 5.88 22.13 13.36
CA VAL A 46 7.04 21.43 12.77
C VAL A 46 7.05 19.96 13.20
N PHE A 47 6.76 19.68 14.46
CA PHE A 47 6.67 18.30 14.94
C PHE A 47 5.51 17.54 14.29
N GLN A 48 4.34 18.16 14.14
CA GLN A 48 3.22 17.56 13.41
C GLN A 48 3.61 17.25 11.95
N ILE A 49 4.25 18.20 11.25
CA ILE A 49 4.73 18.00 9.87
C ILE A 49 5.69 16.82 9.81
N PHE A 50 6.65 16.71 10.73
CA PHE A 50 7.59 15.61 10.77
C PHE A 50 6.88 14.25 10.95
N LEU A 51 5.94 14.17 11.90
CA LEU A 51 5.17 12.96 12.13
C LEU A 51 4.34 12.56 10.91
N THR A 52 3.57 13.48 10.33
CA THR A 52 2.69 13.17 9.20
C THR A 52 3.43 12.93 7.89
N SER A 53 4.62 13.53 7.71
CA SER A 53 5.37 13.41 6.45
C SER A 53 6.31 12.22 6.43
N PHE A 54 6.79 11.77 7.61
CA PHE A 54 7.77 10.69 7.69
C PHE A 54 7.19 9.46 8.41
N LYS A 55 6.85 9.60 9.71
CA LYS A 55 6.47 8.45 10.54
C LYS A 55 5.13 7.83 10.15
N PHE A 56 4.15 8.67 9.83
CA PHE A 56 2.77 8.30 9.49
C PHE A 56 2.43 8.72 8.05
N SER A 57 3.42 8.62 7.17
CA SER A 57 3.33 9.05 5.77
C SER A 57 2.36 8.20 4.93
N SER A 58 2.17 6.95 5.32
CA SER A 58 1.28 5.99 4.65
C SER A 58 0.07 5.60 5.51
N ASP A 59 -0.16 6.32 6.62
CA ASP A 59 -1.25 6.03 7.54
C ASP A 59 -2.61 6.41 6.91
N PRO A 60 -3.62 5.52 6.91
CA PRO A 60 -4.98 5.82 6.46
C PRO A 60 -5.61 7.06 7.09
N GLU A 61 -5.29 7.33 8.35
CA GLU A 61 -5.90 8.42 9.11
C GLU A 61 -5.28 9.78 8.76
N ASN A 62 -4.21 9.82 7.95
CA ASN A 62 -3.57 11.06 7.56
C ASN A 62 -4.42 11.82 6.53
N PRO A 63 -5.01 12.98 6.88
CA PRO A 63 -5.96 13.69 6.01
C PRO A 63 -5.27 14.35 4.80
N TYR A 64 -3.94 14.39 4.80
CA TYR A 64 -3.14 15.03 3.75
C TYR A 64 -2.61 14.06 2.71
N THR A 65 -2.73 12.75 2.93
CA THR A 65 -2.22 11.74 2.00
C THR A 65 -3.30 11.36 0.99
N TYR A 66 -2.89 11.31 -0.27
CA TYR A 66 -3.71 10.72 -1.31
C TYR A 66 -3.43 9.22 -1.31
N SER A 67 -4.26 8.45 -0.59
CA SER A 67 -4.32 6.97 -0.52
C SER A 67 -3.08 6.26 -1.07
N GLN A 68 -1.94 6.46 -0.39
CA GLN A 68 -0.69 5.77 -0.73
C GLN A 68 -0.89 4.27 -0.47
N PRO A 69 -0.23 3.39 -1.23
CA PRO A 69 -0.11 2.00 -0.81
C PRO A 69 0.48 1.92 0.60
N THR A 70 -0.01 0.98 1.42
CA THR A 70 0.60 0.71 2.72
C THR A 70 2.01 0.13 2.51
N GLU A 71 2.89 0.26 3.51
CA GLU A 71 4.20 -0.39 3.47
C GLU A 71 4.10 -1.93 3.39
N GLU A 72 2.97 -2.51 3.81
CA GLU A 72 2.74 -3.95 3.76
C GLU A 72 2.72 -4.48 2.32
N ILE A 73 2.45 -3.65 1.32
CA ILE A 73 2.54 -4.04 -0.09
C ILE A 73 3.93 -4.60 -0.44
N TYR A 74 4.99 -4.10 0.21
CA TYR A 74 6.35 -4.55 -0.06
C TYR A 74 6.57 -6.00 0.35
N SER A 75 5.85 -6.50 1.36
CA SER A 75 5.91 -7.92 1.74
C SER A 75 5.50 -8.81 0.57
N LEU A 76 4.39 -8.47 -0.10
CA LEU A 76 3.90 -9.16 -1.29
C LEU A 76 4.83 -9.00 -2.48
N THR A 77 5.19 -7.77 -2.80
CA THR A 77 5.91 -7.49 -4.05
C THR A 77 7.33 -8.03 -4.00
N ASN A 78 7.99 -8.01 -2.84
CA ASN A 78 9.34 -8.54 -2.68
C ASN A 78 9.36 -10.07 -2.80
N GLU A 79 8.40 -10.77 -2.19
CA GLU A 79 8.31 -12.24 -2.33
C GLU A 79 8.03 -12.65 -3.78
N VAL A 80 7.11 -11.95 -4.46
CA VAL A 80 6.85 -12.20 -5.88
C VAL A 80 8.08 -11.88 -6.74
N GLU A 81 8.83 -10.81 -6.45
CA GLU A 81 10.06 -10.48 -7.19
C GLU A 81 11.14 -11.56 -7.03
N LYS A 82 11.31 -12.14 -5.83
CA LYS A 82 12.22 -13.28 -5.62
C LYS A 82 11.84 -14.49 -6.48
N ILE A 83 10.55 -14.81 -6.57
CA ILE A 83 10.06 -15.92 -7.38
C ILE A 83 10.26 -15.65 -8.88
N ILE A 84 10.04 -14.42 -9.34
CA ILE A 84 10.30 -14.01 -10.73
C ILE A 84 11.79 -14.13 -11.07
N LEU A 85 12.68 -13.79 -10.13
CA LEU A 85 14.13 -13.95 -10.31
C LEU A 85 14.53 -15.43 -10.41
N PHE A 86 13.91 -16.30 -9.63
CA PHE A 86 14.09 -17.76 -9.70
C PHE A 86 13.55 -18.35 -11.01
N LYS A 87 12.36 -17.92 -11.46
CA LYS A 87 11.74 -18.35 -12.71
C LYS A 87 11.18 -17.15 -13.49
N LYS A 88 11.82 -16.82 -14.61
CA LYS A 88 11.50 -15.61 -15.41
C LYS A 88 10.10 -15.59 -16.03
N ASP A 89 9.50 -16.75 -16.30
CA ASP A 89 8.23 -16.87 -17.01
C ASP A 89 7.09 -17.33 -16.09
N VAL A 90 7.12 -16.91 -14.82
CA VAL A 90 6.04 -17.18 -13.85
C VAL A 90 4.74 -16.54 -14.32
N LEU A 91 3.66 -17.33 -14.35
CA LEU A 91 2.32 -16.85 -14.68
C LEU A 91 1.63 -16.30 -13.42
N ILE A 92 1.32 -15.01 -13.42
CA ILE A 92 0.68 -14.31 -12.29
C ILE A 92 -0.71 -13.87 -12.72
N ASN A 93 -1.71 -14.16 -11.90
CA ASN A 93 -3.06 -13.63 -12.05
C ASN A 93 -3.37 -12.66 -10.91
N VAL A 94 -3.75 -11.43 -11.24
CA VAL A 94 -4.25 -10.44 -10.28
C VAL A 94 -5.74 -10.24 -10.51
N ILE A 95 -6.54 -10.44 -9.46
CA ILE A 95 -8.00 -10.38 -9.51
C ILE A 95 -8.50 -9.33 -8.54
N ALA A 96 -9.18 -8.30 -9.06
CA ALA A 96 -9.78 -7.26 -8.22
C ALA A 96 -11.02 -6.66 -8.88
N ASP A 97 -12.03 -6.34 -8.07
CA ASP A 97 -13.19 -5.58 -8.51
C ASP A 97 -12.80 -4.17 -8.97
N ASP A 98 -13.51 -3.64 -9.96
CA ASP A 98 -13.47 -2.22 -10.37
C ASP A 98 -12.06 -1.61 -10.50
N ASN A 99 -11.10 -2.37 -11.05
CA ASN A 99 -9.68 -1.98 -11.18
C ASN A 99 -8.98 -1.62 -9.85
N GLN A 100 -9.47 -2.13 -8.72
CA GLN A 100 -8.90 -1.87 -7.39
C GLN A 100 -7.58 -2.60 -7.12
N TYR A 101 -6.83 -2.99 -8.15
CA TYR A 101 -5.51 -3.61 -8.04
C TYR A 101 -4.35 -2.61 -8.04
N TRP A 102 -4.59 -1.32 -8.31
CA TRP A 102 -3.52 -0.32 -8.21
C TRP A 102 -3.05 -0.19 -6.76
N PRO A 103 -1.73 -0.24 -6.48
CA PRO A 103 -0.60 0.02 -7.37
C PRO A 103 0.19 -1.20 -7.86
N LEU A 104 -0.33 -2.42 -7.77
CA LEU A 104 0.37 -3.63 -8.19
C LEU A 104 1.01 -3.57 -9.61
N PRO A 105 0.40 -2.93 -10.64
CA PRO A 105 1.02 -2.84 -11.95
C PRO A 105 2.38 -2.13 -11.94
N TRP A 106 2.58 -1.16 -11.06
CA TRP A 106 3.87 -0.48 -10.92
C TRP A 106 4.97 -1.40 -10.40
N TYR A 107 4.63 -2.25 -9.43
CA TYR A 107 5.55 -3.20 -8.81
C TYR A 107 5.84 -4.39 -9.72
N PHE A 108 4.82 -4.90 -10.40
CA PHE A 108 4.95 -6.02 -11.33
C PHE A 108 5.35 -5.61 -12.76
N ARG A 109 5.79 -4.37 -12.98
CA ARG A 109 6.21 -3.88 -14.32
C ARG A 109 7.34 -4.68 -14.96
N LYS A 110 8.15 -5.39 -14.18
CA LYS A 110 9.23 -6.27 -14.66
C LYS A 110 8.75 -7.69 -14.95
N ALA A 111 7.59 -8.08 -14.43
CA ALA A 111 7.02 -9.40 -14.66
C ALA A 111 6.49 -9.48 -16.09
N LYS A 112 6.83 -10.56 -16.80
CA LYS A 112 6.45 -10.71 -18.21
C LYS A 112 5.00 -11.18 -18.40
N ASN A 113 4.52 -12.05 -17.52
CA ASN A 113 3.26 -12.77 -17.68
C ASN A 113 2.32 -12.46 -16.52
N VAL A 114 1.69 -11.29 -16.56
CA VAL A 114 0.67 -10.88 -15.57
C VAL A 114 -0.66 -10.69 -16.26
N ALA A 115 -1.67 -11.42 -15.81
CA ALA A 115 -3.06 -11.19 -16.19
C ALA A 115 -3.74 -10.31 -15.13
N TRP A 116 -4.53 -9.35 -15.58
CA TRP A 116 -5.32 -8.44 -14.74
C TRP A 116 -6.79 -8.72 -15.02
N ASN A 117 -7.49 -9.32 -14.06
CA ASN A 117 -8.86 -9.78 -14.25
C ASN A 117 -9.80 -9.15 -13.22
N PHE A 118 -11.05 -8.92 -13.64
CA PHE A 118 -12.12 -8.43 -12.76
C PHE A 118 -12.83 -9.55 -12.01
N ALA A 119 -12.66 -10.79 -12.45
CA ALA A 119 -13.21 -11.98 -11.84
C ALA A 119 -12.25 -13.16 -12.11
N PRO A 120 -12.30 -14.23 -11.31
CA PRO A 120 -11.51 -15.44 -11.55
C PRO A 120 -11.77 -16.00 -12.96
N PRO A 121 -10.79 -16.11 -13.85
CA PRO A 121 -10.99 -16.73 -15.15
C PRO A 121 -11.19 -18.26 -15.02
N ASN A 122 -11.83 -18.90 -16.00
CA ASN A 122 -12.04 -20.35 -15.96
C ASN A 122 -10.73 -21.15 -16.04
N ASP A 123 -9.68 -20.58 -16.64
CA ASP A 123 -8.35 -21.17 -16.70
C ASP A 123 -7.41 -20.66 -15.60
N ILE A 124 -7.96 -20.18 -14.49
CA ILE A 124 -7.20 -19.73 -13.31
C ILE A 124 -6.18 -20.76 -12.80
N TYR A 125 -6.46 -22.06 -12.99
CA TYR A 125 -5.59 -23.16 -12.59
C TYR A 125 -4.27 -23.24 -13.38
N LYS A 126 -4.12 -22.49 -14.48
CA LYS A 126 -2.86 -22.38 -15.22
C LYS A 126 -1.87 -21.41 -14.58
N PHE A 127 -2.35 -20.48 -13.75
CA PHE A 127 -1.52 -19.47 -13.13
C PHE A 127 -0.78 -20.03 -11.92
N GLU A 128 0.46 -19.64 -11.75
CA GLU A 128 1.33 -20.17 -10.69
C GLU A 128 1.26 -19.34 -9.42
N ILE A 129 0.94 -18.06 -9.57
CA ILE A 129 0.67 -17.13 -8.49
C ILE A 129 -0.70 -16.50 -8.74
N ILE A 130 -1.55 -16.46 -7.72
CA ILE A 130 -2.86 -15.81 -7.74
C ILE A 130 -2.88 -14.78 -6.63
N ILE A 131 -3.17 -13.53 -6.97
CA ILE A 131 -3.29 -12.40 -6.03
C ILE A 131 -4.69 -11.86 -6.20
N ALA A 132 -5.55 -11.98 -5.18
CA ALA A 132 -6.96 -11.67 -5.32
C ALA A 132 -7.52 -10.98 -4.09
N GLN A 133 -8.57 -10.17 -4.26
CA GLN A 133 -9.34 -9.69 -3.13
C GLN A 133 -10.04 -10.88 -2.41
N PRO A 134 -10.15 -10.87 -1.07
CA PRO A 134 -10.68 -11.99 -0.29
C PRO A 134 -12.10 -12.44 -0.68
N ASN A 135 -12.91 -11.55 -1.24
CA ASN A 135 -14.26 -11.86 -1.73
C ASN A 135 -14.28 -12.89 -2.88
N PHE A 136 -13.19 -13.06 -3.63
CA PHE A 136 -13.08 -14.07 -4.68
C PHE A 136 -12.62 -15.44 -4.18
N THR A 137 -12.32 -15.60 -2.89
CA THR A 137 -11.69 -16.83 -2.36
C THR A 137 -12.52 -18.07 -2.64
N GLU A 138 -13.85 -18.03 -2.44
CA GLU A 138 -14.72 -19.18 -2.68
C GLU A 138 -14.77 -19.57 -4.17
N GLU A 139 -14.90 -18.59 -5.06
CA GLU A 139 -14.95 -18.81 -6.50
C GLU A 139 -13.60 -19.32 -7.05
N ILE A 140 -12.48 -18.77 -6.57
CA ILE A 140 -11.13 -19.25 -6.90
C ILE A 140 -10.98 -20.70 -6.45
N THR A 141 -11.39 -21.00 -5.22
CA THR A 141 -11.34 -22.34 -4.65
C THR A 141 -12.11 -23.33 -5.53
N ASP A 142 -13.38 -23.05 -5.82
CA ASP A 142 -14.22 -23.90 -6.67
C ASP A 142 -13.57 -24.16 -8.04
N LYS A 143 -13.07 -23.11 -8.70
CA LYS A 143 -12.44 -23.20 -10.01
C LYS A 143 -11.14 -24.00 -9.98
N LEU A 144 -10.32 -23.86 -8.94
CA LEU A 144 -9.09 -24.64 -8.76
C LEU A 144 -9.38 -26.12 -8.47
N TYR A 145 -10.52 -26.46 -7.86
CA TYR A 145 -10.88 -27.85 -7.57
C TYR A 145 -11.57 -28.57 -8.73
N ASN A 146 -12.44 -27.88 -9.46
CA ASN A 146 -13.40 -28.49 -10.38
C ASN A 146 -13.05 -28.35 -11.87
N LEU A 147 -12.31 -27.31 -12.25
CA LEU A 147 -11.98 -27.05 -13.67
C LEU A 147 -10.70 -27.70 -14.20
N PRO A 148 -9.64 -28.01 -13.42
CA PRO A 148 -8.42 -28.55 -14.00
C PRO A 148 -8.65 -29.95 -14.59
N PRO A 149 -8.08 -30.24 -15.78
CA PRO A 149 -8.08 -31.60 -16.31
C PRO A 149 -7.18 -32.52 -15.46
N ALA A 150 -7.33 -33.83 -15.65
CA ALA A 150 -6.50 -34.82 -14.97
C ALA A 150 -5.01 -34.56 -15.25
N GLY A 151 -4.20 -34.45 -14.20
CA GLY A 151 -2.76 -34.14 -14.29
C GLY A 151 -2.40 -32.66 -14.15
N GLU A 152 -3.37 -31.75 -14.19
CA GLU A 152 -3.17 -30.30 -14.01
C GLU A 152 -3.80 -29.77 -12.71
N LYS A 153 -4.18 -30.68 -11.80
CA LYS A 153 -4.71 -30.31 -10.49
C LYS A 153 -3.56 -30.07 -9.52
N TYR A 154 -3.35 -28.80 -9.17
CA TYR A 154 -2.28 -28.39 -8.26
C TYR A 154 -2.83 -27.95 -6.91
N LEU A 155 -2.05 -28.18 -5.86
CA LEU A 155 -2.30 -27.58 -4.55
C LEU A 155 -1.80 -26.14 -4.55
N TYR A 156 -2.63 -25.21 -4.10
CA TYR A 156 -2.24 -23.84 -3.83
C TYR A 156 -2.14 -23.63 -2.34
N ILE A 157 -1.13 -22.89 -1.91
CA ILE A 157 -0.91 -22.50 -0.52
C ILE A 157 -0.80 -20.98 -0.44
N PRO A 158 -1.08 -20.37 0.71
CA PRO A 158 -0.85 -18.94 0.91
C PRO A 158 0.63 -18.60 0.66
N LEU A 159 0.90 -17.61 -0.19
CA LEU A 159 2.25 -17.06 -0.35
C LEU A 159 2.60 -16.19 0.86
N ILE A 160 1.62 -15.44 1.37
CA ILE A 160 1.66 -14.70 2.62
C ILE A 160 0.45 -15.14 3.45
N GLU A 161 0.67 -15.44 4.74
CA GLU A 161 -0.37 -16.01 5.62
C GLU A 161 -1.55 -15.07 5.87
N LYS A 162 -1.34 -13.76 5.77
CA LYS A 162 -2.34 -12.73 6.06
C LYS A 162 -2.71 -11.97 4.80
N ASP A 163 -3.94 -11.48 4.78
CA ASP A 163 -4.39 -10.54 3.76
C ASP A 163 -3.59 -9.25 3.84
N ILE A 164 -3.06 -8.81 2.71
CA ILE A 164 -2.22 -7.62 2.63
C ILE A 164 -3.10 -6.41 2.31
N PRO A 165 -3.17 -5.39 3.19
CA PRO A 165 -3.85 -4.15 2.88
C PRO A 165 -3.06 -3.39 1.82
N ILE A 166 -3.48 -3.45 0.57
CA ILE A 166 -2.85 -2.65 -0.49
C ILE A 166 -3.23 -1.17 -0.32
N ARG A 167 -4.46 -0.90 0.12
CA ARG A 167 -4.97 0.42 0.48
C ARG A 167 -5.92 0.28 1.68
N PRO A 168 -6.24 1.38 2.38
CA PRO A 168 -7.28 1.35 3.42
C PRO A 168 -8.57 0.74 2.89
N GLY A 169 -9.04 -0.34 3.53
CA GLY A 169 -10.25 -1.06 3.13
C GLY A 169 -10.12 -1.98 1.91
N ASN A 170 -8.93 -2.10 1.31
CA ASN A 170 -8.69 -2.93 0.14
C ASN A 170 -7.54 -3.92 0.41
N TYR A 171 -7.91 -5.17 0.58
CA TYR A 171 -7.05 -6.26 1.01
C TYR A 171 -6.87 -7.28 -0.10
N PHE A 172 -5.73 -7.95 -0.12
CA PHE A 172 -5.44 -9.01 -1.08
C PHE A 172 -4.88 -10.24 -0.39
N SER A 173 -5.45 -11.39 -0.70
CA SER A 173 -4.89 -12.70 -0.41
C SER A 173 -3.96 -13.11 -1.54
N SER A 174 -2.89 -13.83 -1.22
CA SER A 174 -1.91 -14.29 -2.19
C SER A 174 -1.71 -15.79 -2.09
N TYR A 175 -1.70 -16.46 -3.22
CA TYR A 175 -1.57 -17.91 -3.33
C TYR A 175 -0.50 -18.27 -4.34
N ILE A 176 0.24 -19.34 -4.06
CA ILE A 176 1.25 -19.91 -4.95
C ILE A 176 1.04 -21.41 -5.09
N ARG A 177 1.32 -21.92 -6.28
CA ARG A 177 1.33 -23.35 -6.57
C ARG A 177 2.41 -24.05 -5.74
N ASN A 178 2.03 -25.07 -4.96
CA ASN A 178 2.91 -25.71 -4.00
C ASN A 178 4.15 -26.34 -4.66
N ASP A 179 4.02 -26.96 -5.83
CA ASP A 179 5.16 -27.52 -6.57
C ASP A 179 6.22 -26.47 -6.95
N LEU A 180 5.80 -25.24 -7.28
CA LEU A 180 6.70 -24.11 -7.53
C LEU A 180 7.33 -23.63 -6.22
N TYR A 181 6.52 -23.48 -5.18
CA TYR A 181 6.99 -23.01 -3.87
C TYR A 181 8.04 -23.95 -3.25
N GLN A 182 7.83 -25.27 -3.32
CA GLN A 182 8.78 -26.26 -2.83
C GLN A 182 10.11 -26.19 -3.60
N LYS A 183 10.06 -26.01 -4.92
CA LYS A 183 11.28 -25.82 -5.73
C LYS A 183 12.04 -24.55 -5.32
N PHE A 184 11.31 -23.46 -5.12
CA PHE A 184 11.88 -22.18 -4.69
C PHE A 184 12.57 -22.28 -3.32
N ILE A 185 11.91 -22.84 -2.31
CA ILE A 185 12.51 -23.01 -0.97
C ILE A 185 13.74 -23.92 -1.03
N ASN A 186 13.65 -25.06 -1.72
CA ASN A 186 14.74 -26.03 -1.77
C ASN A 186 16.00 -25.44 -2.41
N THR A 187 15.87 -24.57 -3.42
CA THR A 187 17.02 -23.88 -4.01
C THR A 187 17.59 -22.81 -3.08
N THR A 188 16.73 -22.08 -2.37
CA THR A 188 17.14 -20.98 -1.49
C THR A 188 17.84 -21.48 -0.23
N ASN A 189 17.53 -22.69 0.25
CA ASN A 189 18.17 -23.31 1.43
C ASN A 189 19.53 -23.96 1.15
N ILE A 190 19.99 -23.97 -0.11
CA ILE A 190 21.29 -24.56 -0.51
C ILE A 190 22.40 -23.48 -0.59
N GLU A 191 22.04 -22.19 -0.54
CA GLU A 191 22.95 -21.04 -0.46
C GLU A 191 23.15 -20.57 0.99
#